data_AF-A0A1F9CD53-F1
#
_entry.id   AF-A0A1F9CD53-F1
#
_cell.length_a   1.000
_cell.length_b   1.000
_cell.length_c   1.000
_cell.angle_alpha   90.00
_cell.angle_beta   90.00
_cell.angle_gamma   90.00
#
_symmetry.space_group_name_H-M   'P 1'
#
loop_
_entity.id
_entity.type
_entity.pdbx_description
1 polymer ?
#
loop_
_entity_poly.entity_id
_entity_poly.type
_entity_poly.pdbx_seq_one_letter_code
_entity_poly.pdbx_strand_id
1 'polypeptide(L)'
;MAKAIENSDAIIETCNQILSELGDKEKPEWKETLEKVVSAIETLKTQFFIKTNLAVPGTKACLKDATEVRSLVSAGDLSKLPDVLARLQASLEKLLSQAKMEGVALT
;
A
#
# COMPACT_ATOMS: atom_id res chain seq x y z
N MET A 1 -8.67 -16.53 5.80
CA MET A 1 -7.45 -15.90 6.34
C MET A 1 -6.32 -15.82 5.30
N ALA A 2 -6.05 -16.87 4.51
CA ALA A 2 -4.98 -16.88 3.49
C ALA A 2 -5.01 -15.70 2.49
N LYS A 3 -6.16 -15.42 1.85
CA LYS A 3 -6.28 -14.35 0.85
C LYS A 3 -5.89 -12.95 1.33
N ALA A 4 -6.08 -12.69 2.62
CA ALA A 4 -5.78 -11.38 3.19
C ALA A 4 -4.26 -11.18 3.33
N ILE A 5 -3.56 -12.25 3.70
CA ILE A 5 -2.09 -12.30 3.76
C ILE A 5 -1.51 -12.26 2.35
N GLU A 6 -2.05 -13.06 1.42
CA GLU A 6 -1.64 -13.04 0.01
C GLU A 6 -1.79 -11.65 -0.61
N ASN A 7 -2.91 -10.97 -0.35
CA ASN A 7 -3.11 -9.60 -0.82
C ASN A 7 -2.10 -8.63 -0.19
N SER A 8 -1.81 -8.75 1.11
CA SER A 8 -0.81 -7.92 1.79
C SER A 8 0.60 -8.14 1.24
N ASP A 9 1.00 -9.39 1.02
CA ASP A 9 2.28 -9.73 0.37
C ASP A 9 2.35 -9.14 -1.04
N ALA A 10 1.28 -9.30 -1.82
CA ALA A 10 1.21 -8.74 -3.16
C ALA A 10 1.27 -7.21 -3.17
N ILE A 11 0.69 -6.52 -2.17
CA ILE A 11 0.83 -5.05 -2.03
C ILE A 11 2.30 -4.71 -1.77
N ILE A 12 2.95 -5.38 -0.82
CA ILE A 12 4.35 -5.13 -0.46
C ILE A 12 5.27 -5.36 -1.66
N GLU A 13 5.09 -6.47 -2.38
CA GLU A 13 5.86 -6.78 -3.58
C GLU A 13 5.64 -5.73 -4.67
N THR A 14 4.38 -5.34 -4.90
CA THR A 14 4.03 -4.32 -5.90
C THR A 14 4.67 -2.98 -5.56
N CYS A 15 4.59 -2.53 -4.30
CA CYS A 15 5.25 -1.30 -3.86
C CYS A 15 6.77 -1.35 -4.01
N ASN A 16 7.42 -2.47 -3.68
CA ASN A 16 8.87 -2.65 -3.88
C ASN A 16 9.27 -2.64 -5.38
N GLN A 17 8.44 -3.24 -6.23
CA GLN A 17 8.62 -3.17 -7.68
C GLN A 17 8.49 -1.73 -8.18
N ILE A 18 7.48 -0.99 -7.70
CA ILE A 18 7.32 0.44 -8.03
C ILE A 18 8.55 1.24 -7.58
N LEU A 19 9.04 1.03 -6.35
CA LEU A 19 10.25 1.69 -5.84
C LEU A 19 11.47 1.40 -6.72
N SER A 20 11.57 0.18 -7.25
CA SER A 20 12.64 -0.23 -8.17
C SER A 20 12.47 0.36 -9.58
N GLU A 21 11.24 0.43 -10.09
CA GLU A 21 10.91 0.99 -11.42
C GLU A 21 11.04 2.53 -11.44
N LEU A 22 10.63 3.21 -10.37
CA LEU A 22 10.79 4.67 -10.19
C LEU A 22 12.29 5.06 -10.15
N GLY A 23 13.15 4.20 -9.59
CA GLY A 23 14.57 4.48 -9.43
C GLY A 23 14.85 5.78 -8.66
N ASP A 24 16.10 6.25 -8.62
CA ASP A 24 16.48 7.50 -7.94
C ASP A 24 16.10 8.79 -8.70
N LYS A 25 15.40 8.67 -9.82
CA LYS A 25 15.10 9.79 -10.72
C LYS A 25 13.77 10.47 -10.43
N GLU A 26 12.88 9.77 -9.74
CA GLU A 26 11.51 10.21 -9.50
C GLU A 26 11.35 10.81 -8.11
N LYS A 27 10.28 11.59 -7.94
CA LYS A 27 10.10 12.41 -6.74
C LYS A 27 10.25 11.60 -5.43
N PRO A 28 11.07 12.05 -4.47
CA PRO A 28 11.29 11.35 -3.21
C PRO A 28 10.00 11.19 -2.39
N GLU A 29 9.04 12.10 -2.57
CA GLU A 29 7.72 12.04 -1.92
C GLU A 29 6.93 10.75 -2.29
N TRP A 30 7.12 10.22 -3.50
CA TRP A 30 6.45 9.00 -3.96
C TRP A 30 7.08 7.75 -3.36
N LYS A 31 8.42 7.73 -3.29
CA LYS A 31 9.15 6.65 -2.60
C LYS A 31 8.77 6.61 -1.13
N GLU A 32 8.81 7.75 -0.45
CA GLU A 32 8.46 7.82 0.97
C GLU A 32 7.03 7.35 1.22
N THR A 33 6.08 7.71 0.36
CA THR A 33 4.70 7.25 0.47
C THR A 33 4.59 5.73 0.29
N LEU A 34 5.26 5.16 -0.72
CA LEU A 34 5.27 3.71 -0.95
C LEU A 34 5.93 2.94 0.18
N GLU A 35 7.05 3.43 0.72
CA GLU A 35 7.71 2.84 1.88
C GLU A 35 6.83 2.90 3.13
N LYS A 36 6.14 4.03 3.36
CA LYS A 36 5.14 4.17 4.41
C LYS A 36 4.00 3.16 4.24
N VAL A 37 3.51 2.95 3.01
CA VAL A 37 2.48 1.95 2.71
C VAL A 37 2.98 0.52 3.00
N VAL A 38 4.18 0.17 2.56
CA VAL A 38 4.81 -1.14 2.82
C VAL A 38 4.91 -1.38 4.32
N SER A 39 5.51 -0.44 5.06
CA SER A 39 5.73 -0.55 6.49
C SER A 39 4.43 -0.62 7.28
N ALA A 40 3.41 0.13 6.86
CA ALA A 40 2.07 0.04 7.42
C ALA A 40 1.44 -1.33 7.16
N ILE A 41 1.50 -1.85 5.94
CA ILE A 41 0.96 -3.19 5.60
C ILE A 41 1.72 -4.31 6.33
N GLU A 42 3.03 -4.20 6.53
CA GLU A 42 3.83 -5.15 7.32
C GLU A 42 3.48 -5.13 8.81
N THR A 43 3.37 -3.92 9.38
CA THR A 43 2.90 -3.72 10.76
C THR A 43 1.51 -4.30 10.92
N LEU A 44 0.65 -4.02 9.94
CA LEU A 44 -0.71 -4.52 9.87
C LEU A 44 -0.72 -6.04 9.81
N LYS A 45 0.05 -6.66 8.92
CA LYS A 45 0.20 -8.12 8.82
C LYS A 45 0.66 -8.74 10.14
N THR A 46 1.64 -8.15 10.82
CA THR A 46 2.18 -8.64 12.11
C THR A 46 1.17 -8.53 13.24
N GLN A 47 0.52 -7.38 13.39
CA GLN A 47 -0.43 -7.12 14.48
C GLN A 47 -1.81 -7.77 14.23
N PHE A 48 -2.27 -7.88 12.97
CA PHE A 48 -3.49 -8.58 12.62
C PHE A 48 -3.39 -10.10 12.78
N PHE A 49 -2.19 -10.67 12.62
CA PHE A 49 -1.94 -12.09 12.89
C PHE A 49 -2.32 -12.45 14.34
N ILE A 50 -2.20 -11.49 15.25
CA ILE A 50 -2.52 -11.67 16.68
C ILE A 50 -4.02 -11.48 16.94
N LYS A 51 -4.73 -10.64 16.17
CA LYS A 51 -6.11 -10.20 16.52
C LYS A 51 -7.25 -10.68 15.62
N THR A 52 -6.97 -11.38 14.52
CA THR A 52 -7.94 -12.13 13.69
C THR A 52 -9.28 -11.41 13.40
N ASN A 53 -9.33 -10.60 12.34
CA ASN A 53 -10.37 -10.61 11.30
C ASN A 53 -9.96 -9.60 10.21
N LEU A 54 -9.05 -10.02 9.33
CA LEU A 54 -8.54 -9.14 8.27
C LEU A 54 -9.67 -8.81 7.30
N ALA A 55 -10.02 -7.53 7.19
CA ALA A 55 -11.02 -7.06 6.23
C ALA A 55 -10.45 -7.22 4.81
N VAL A 56 -10.64 -8.42 4.23
CA VAL A 56 -10.34 -8.78 2.85
C VAL A 56 -10.72 -7.69 1.82
N PRO A 57 -11.86 -6.97 1.94
CA PRO A 57 -12.17 -5.90 0.98
C PRO A 57 -11.20 -4.72 1.04
N GLY A 58 -10.67 -4.35 2.20
CA GLY A 58 -9.73 -3.24 2.33
C GLY A 58 -8.37 -3.56 1.73
N THR A 59 -7.81 -4.76 1.99
CA THR A 59 -6.54 -5.16 1.38
C THR A 59 -6.67 -5.34 -0.12
N LYS A 60 -7.84 -5.77 -0.60
CA LYS A 60 -8.10 -5.83 -2.05
C LYS A 60 -8.14 -4.45 -2.71
N ALA A 61 -8.66 -3.43 -2.01
CA ALA A 61 -8.65 -2.05 -2.50
C ALA A 61 -7.21 -1.51 -2.58
N CYS A 62 -6.43 -1.61 -1.50
CA CYS A 62 -5.01 -1.23 -1.52
C CYS A 62 -4.21 -1.95 -2.61
N LEU A 63 -4.43 -3.26 -2.79
CA LEU A 63 -3.75 -4.02 -3.85
C LEU A 63 -4.10 -3.49 -5.24
N LYS A 64 -5.37 -3.16 -5.47
CA LYS A 64 -5.82 -2.59 -6.74
C LYS A 64 -5.18 -1.23 -6.99
N ASP A 65 -5.20 -0.35 -5.99
CA ASP A 65 -4.59 0.97 -6.07
C ASP A 65 -3.07 0.86 -6.31
N ALA A 66 -2.35 -0.02 -5.60
CA ALA A 66 -0.92 -0.27 -5.80
C ALA A 66 -0.61 -0.83 -7.20
N THR A 67 -1.42 -1.76 -7.70
CA THR A 67 -1.26 -2.30 -9.07
C THR A 67 -1.48 -1.22 -10.13
N GLU A 68 -2.38 -0.28 -9.87
CA GLU A 68 -2.64 0.87 -10.75
C GLU A 68 -1.47 1.85 -10.71
N VAL A 69 -0.88 2.15 -9.54
CA VAL A 69 0.37 2.93 -9.42
C VAL A 69 1.47 2.28 -10.25
N ARG A 70 1.67 0.96 -10.11
CA ARG A 70 2.69 0.24 -10.90
C ARG A 70 2.42 0.32 -12.40
N SER A 71 1.17 0.16 -12.81
CA SER A 71 0.80 0.28 -14.22
C SER A 71 1.09 1.67 -14.77
N LEU A 72 0.87 2.73 -13.97
CA LEU A 72 1.21 4.10 -14.34
C LEU A 72 2.73 4.33 -14.44
N VAL A 73 3.52 3.82 -13.49
CA VAL A 73 4.99 3.89 -13.56
C VAL A 73 5.52 3.17 -14.78
N SER A 74 5.06 1.94 -15.02
CA SER A 74 5.50 1.13 -16.15
C SER A 74 5.06 1.73 -17.50
N ALA A 75 3.90 2.41 -17.54
CA ALA A 75 3.44 3.16 -18.70
C ALA A 75 4.09 4.56 -18.85
N GLY A 76 4.83 5.03 -17.85
CA GLY A 76 5.38 6.39 -17.81
C GLY A 76 4.34 7.50 -17.61
N ASP A 77 3.11 7.17 -17.19
CA ASP A 77 2.01 8.13 -17.00
C ASP A 77 2.03 8.68 -15.56
N LEU A 78 3.08 9.43 -15.26
CA LEU A 78 3.39 9.94 -13.92
C LEU A 78 2.50 11.12 -13.50
N SER A 79 1.74 11.68 -14.44
CA SER A 79 0.84 12.80 -14.19
C SER A 79 -0.35 12.42 -13.31
N LYS A 80 -0.76 11.15 -13.34
CA LYS A 80 -1.87 10.61 -12.53
C LYS A 80 -1.41 9.88 -11.27
N LEU A 81 -0.12 9.59 -11.18
CA LEU A 81 0.47 8.88 -10.08
C LEU A 81 0.21 9.52 -8.70
N PRO A 82 0.31 10.86 -8.51
CA PRO A 82 -0.05 11.46 -7.22
C PRO A 82 -1.52 11.29 -6.83
N ASP A 83 -2.45 11.26 -7.79
CA ASP A 83 -3.88 11.04 -7.54
C ASP A 83 -4.14 9.60 -7.06
N VAL A 84 -3.49 8.63 -7.71
CA VAL A 84 -3.59 7.22 -7.34
C VAL A 84 -2.85 6.93 -6.03
N LEU A 85 -1.71 7.57 -5.75
CA LEU A 85 -1.02 7.47 -4.46
C LEU A 85 -1.87 8.03 -3.31
N ALA A 86 -2.52 9.18 -3.49
CA ALA A 86 -3.42 9.74 -2.50
C ALA A 86 -4.60 8.79 -2.21
N ARG A 87 -5.13 8.13 -3.25
CA ARG A 87 -6.13 7.06 -3.09
C ARG A 87 -5.59 5.86 -2.33
N LEU A 88 -4.38 5.40 -2.65
CA LEU A 88 -3.73 4.28 -1.96
C LEU A 88 -3.55 4.59 -0.47
N GLN A 89 -3.11 5.80 -0.12
CA GLN A 89 -3.04 6.27 1.26
C GLN A 89 -4.41 6.28 1.93
N ALA A 90 -5.43 6.84 1.30
CA ALA A 90 -6.78 6.86 1.88
C ALA A 90 -7.36 5.45 2.08
N SER A 91 -7.12 4.53 1.11
CA SER A 91 -7.48 3.12 1.22
C SER A 91 -6.75 2.44 2.39
N LEU A 92 -5.47 2.77 2.58
CA LEU A 92 -4.64 2.25 3.68
C LEU A 92 -5.08 2.79 5.04
N GLU A 93 -5.34 4.10 5.17
CA GLU A 93 -5.87 4.70 6.38
C GLU A 93 -7.22 4.08 6.75
N LYS A 94 -8.08 3.85 5.76
CA LYS A 94 -9.34 3.13 5.96
C LYS A 94 -9.11 1.70 6.42
N LEU A 95 -8.12 1.01 5.87
CA LEU A 95 -7.72 -0.33 6.31
C LEU A 95 -7.24 -0.32 7.76
N LEU A 96 -6.39 0.64 8.13
CA LEU A 96 -5.87 0.85 9.49
C LEU A 96 -7.00 1.23 10.47
N SER A 97 -7.97 2.03 10.05
CA SER A 97 -9.15 2.34 10.86
C SER A 97 -10.02 1.09 11.06
N GLN A 98 -10.29 0.33 9.99
CA GLN A 98 -11.02 -0.94 10.08
C GLN A 98 -10.30 -2.00 10.93
N ALA A 99 -8.98 -1.90 11.01
CA ALA A 99 -8.14 -2.70 11.89
C ALA A 99 -8.27 -2.38 13.37
N LYS A 100 -8.90 -1.25 13.72
CA LYS A 100 -8.73 -0.57 15.01
C LYS A 100 -7.25 -0.28 15.31
N MET A 101 -6.49 0.11 14.29
CA MET A 101 -5.10 0.56 14.35
C MET A 101 -5.01 2.08 14.12
N GLU A 102 -5.91 2.84 14.73
CA GLU A 102 -5.91 4.31 14.66
C GLU A 102 -4.62 4.94 15.25
N GLY A 103 -3.78 4.15 15.93
CA GLY A 103 -2.48 4.57 16.49
C GLY A 103 -1.24 4.22 15.67
N VAL A 104 -1.37 3.52 14.53
CA VAL A 104 -0.25 3.37 13.58
C VAL A 104 -0.20 4.67 12.79
N ALA A 105 0.43 5.68 13.38
CA ALA A 105 0.64 6.95 12.73
C ALA A 105 1.56 6.72 11.52
N LEU A 106 1.06 7.06 10.32
CA LEU A 106 1.88 7.28 9.12
C LEU A 106 2.66 8.61 9.30
N THR A 107 3.46 8.70 10.36
CA THR A 107 4.33 9.84 10.66
C THR A 107 5.56 9.78 9.77
#